data_AF-A0A915NDL3-F1
#
_entry.id   AF-A0A915NDL3-F1
#
_cell.length_a   1.000
_cell.length_b   1.000
_cell.length_c   1.000
_cell.angle_alpha   90.00
_cell.angle_beta   90.00
_cell.angle_gamma   90.00
#
_symmetry.space_group_name_H-M   'P 1'
#
loop_
_entity.id
_entity.type
_entity.pdbx_description
1 polymer ?
#
loop_
_entity_poly.entity_id
_entity_poly.type
_entity_poly.pdbx_seq_one_letter_code
_entity_poly.pdbx_strand_id
1 'polypeptide(L)'
;MGDLIPDWDASYIREAFGQYGKDIVNVKMVTTDQGARKATYCFVEFSNEDSARVALLDVNGKPFPNDPSGRARFNLAFANSPHQMSVEYNLFVNNLSPDVDDVSLFR
;
A
#
# COMPACT_ATOMS: atom_id res chain seq x y z
N MET A 1 0.11 -2.15 -2.76
CA MET A 1 -0.95 -1.33 -2.20
C MET A 1 -2.29 -1.93 -2.58
N GLY A 2 -3.11 -2.29 -1.57
CA GLY A 2 -4.44 -2.90 -1.75
C GLY A 2 -5.58 -1.89 -1.64
N ASP A 3 -6.82 -2.40 -1.73
CA ASP A 3 -8.07 -1.63 -1.59
C ASP A 3 -8.18 -0.41 -2.51
N LEU A 4 -7.67 -0.55 -3.73
CA LEU A 4 -7.73 0.52 -4.72
C LEU A 4 -9.17 0.76 -5.19
N ILE A 5 -9.50 2.04 -5.33
CA ILE A 5 -10.75 2.48 -5.96
C ILE A 5 -10.56 2.40 -7.48
N PRO A 6 -11.60 2.03 -8.26
CA PRO A 6 -11.46 1.79 -9.71
C PRO A 6 -11.08 3.03 -10.50
N ASP A 7 -11.43 4.20 -9.97
CA ASP A 7 -11.19 5.50 -10.59
C ASP A 7 -9.76 6.01 -10.31
N TRP A 8 -8.95 5.24 -9.57
CA TRP A 8 -7.57 5.61 -9.27
C TRP A 8 -6.61 5.07 -10.32
N ASP A 9 -5.89 5.98 -10.95
CA ASP A 9 -4.82 5.67 -11.90
C ASP A 9 -3.43 5.76 -11.26
N ALA A 10 -2.42 5.26 -11.96
CA ALA A 10 -1.03 5.31 -11.53
C ALA A 10 -0.56 6.73 -11.18
N SER A 11 -0.98 7.75 -11.94
CA SER A 11 -0.67 9.16 -11.67
C SER A 11 -1.28 9.64 -10.36
N TYR A 12 -2.53 9.27 -10.09
CA TYR A 12 -3.24 9.64 -8.87
C TYR A 12 -2.56 9.06 -7.62
N ILE A 13 -2.12 7.81 -7.71
CA ILE A 13 -1.33 7.16 -6.66
C ILE A 13 0.00 7.91 -6.49
N ARG A 14 0.70 8.21 -7.57
CA ARG A 14 1.98 8.93 -7.52
C ARG A 14 1.86 10.29 -6.84
N GLU A 15 0.83 11.08 -7.18
CA GLU A 15 0.57 12.38 -6.55
C GLU A 15 0.26 12.25 -5.07
N ALA A 16 -0.53 11.23 -4.69
CA ALA A 16 -0.89 11.00 -3.30
C ALA A 16 0.32 10.71 -2.42
N PHE A 17 1.23 9.85 -2.86
CA PHE A 17 2.50 9.63 -2.17
C PHE A 17 3.41 10.87 -2.17
N GLY A 18 3.37 11.67 -3.24
CA GLY A 18 4.06 12.95 -3.32
C GLY A 18 3.63 13.94 -2.24
N GLN A 19 2.35 13.96 -1.85
CA GLN A 19 1.87 14.79 -0.73
C GLN A 19 2.45 14.39 0.62
N TYR A 20 2.88 13.13 0.77
CA TYR A 20 3.60 12.64 1.96
C TYR A 20 5.13 12.72 1.80
N GLY A 21 5.62 13.41 0.76
CA GLY A 21 7.05 13.54 0.49
C GLY A 21 7.72 12.21 0.16
N LYS A 22 6.98 11.25 -0.42
CA LYS A 22 7.53 9.96 -0.86
C LYS A 22 7.66 9.96 -2.38
N ASP A 23 8.90 9.84 -2.85
CA ASP A 23 9.20 9.72 -4.28
C ASP A 23 9.07 8.26 -4.74
N ILE A 24 8.16 8.04 -5.68
CA ILE A 24 7.94 6.75 -6.32
C ILE A 24 8.73 6.69 -7.63
N VAL A 25 9.37 5.56 -7.89
CA VAL A 25 10.05 5.27 -9.16
C VAL A 25 9.04 4.76 -10.19
N ASN A 26 8.23 3.77 -9.81
CA ASN A 26 7.28 3.13 -10.71
C ASN A 26 5.99 2.73 -10.00
N VAL A 27 4.87 2.76 -10.72
CA VAL A 27 3.57 2.28 -10.24
C VAL A 27 3.02 1.30 -11.27
N LYS A 28 2.84 0.05 -10.86
CA LYS A 28 2.26 -1.00 -11.71
C LYS A 28 0.88 -1.36 -11.20
N MET A 29 -0.15 -0.93 -11.93
CA MET A 29 -1.54 -1.27 -11.65
C MET A 29 -1.80 -2.73 -12.01
N VAL A 30 -2.50 -3.48 -11.14
CA VAL A 30 -2.88 -4.87 -11.41
C VAL A 30 -4.39 -5.00 -11.38
N THR A 31 -4.95 -5.32 -12.54
CA THR A 31 -6.37 -5.57 -12.77
C THR A 31 -6.61 -7.05 -12.99
N THR A 32 -7.65 -7.61 -12.38
CA THR A 32 -8.08 -8.98 -12.68
C THR A 32 -8.98 -8.97 -13.93
N ASP A 33 -8.68 -9.84 -14.89
CA ASP A 33 -9.35 -9.94 -16.20
C ASP A 33 -10.80 -10.48 -16.15
N GLN A 34 -11.25 -10.97 -15.00
CA GLN A 34 -12.62 -11.49 -14.85
C GLN A 34 -13.66 -10.36 -14.76
N GLY A 35 -14.00 -9.78 -15.91
CA GLY A 35 -15.24 -9.06 -16.16
C GLY A 35 -15.29 -7.64 -15.59
N ALA A 36 -14.73 -6.68 -16.33
CA ALA A 36 -15.05 -5.25 -16.26
C ALA A 36 -14.97 -4.56 -14.86
N ARG A 37 -14.32 -5.17 -13.87
CA ARG A 37 -14.21 -4.60 -12.53
C ARG A 37 -12.77 -4.61 -12.00
N LYS A 38 -12.23 -3.39 -12.01
CA LYS A 38 -11.46 -2.74 -10.93
C LYS A 38 -10.03 -3.26 -10.75
N ALA A 39 -9.06 -2.35 -10.75
CA ALA A 39 -7.76 -2.63 -10.18
C ALA A 39 -7.96 -2.95 -8.69
N THR A 40 -7.61 -4.15 -8.26
CA THR A 40 -7.77 -4.57 -6.87
C THR A 40 -6.55 -4.15 -6.04
N TYR A 41 -5.39 -4.07 -6.69
CA TYR A 41 -4.13 -3.68 -6.08
C TYR A 41 -3.13 -3.14 -7.10
N CYS A 42 -2.09 -2.47 -6.63
CA CYS A 42 -0.97 -2.03 -7.43
C CYS A 42 0.35 -2.29 -6.70
N PHE A 43 1.43 -2.36 -7.47
CA PHE A 43 2.79 -2.35 -6.94
C PHE A 43 3.37 -0.96 -7.06
N VAL A 44 3.97 -0.49 -5.98
CA VAL A 44 4.66 0.79 -5.90
C VAL A 44 6.13 0.49 -5.66
N GLU A 45 6.98 0.94 -6.57
CA GLU A 45 8.42 0.75 -6.53
C GLU A 45 9.10 2.04 -6.07
N PHE A 46 9.97 1.92 -5.07
CA PHE A 46 10.76 3.03 -4.54
C PHE A 46 12.22 2.92 -5.00
N SER A 47 12.96 4.01 -4.85
CA SER A 47 14.38 4.07 -5.26
C SER A 47 15.29 3.15 -4.44
N ASN A 48 14.93 2.88 -3.20
CA ASN A 48 15.65 1.99 -2.30
C ASN A 48 14.70 1.34 -1.27
N GLU A 49 15.16 0.24 -0.67
CA GLU A 49 14.41 -0.51 0.33
C GLU A 49 14.08 0.33 1.57
N ASP A 50 15.01 1.18 2.03
CA ASP A 50 14.80 2.05 3.18
C ASP A 50 13.66 3.04 2.95
N SER A 51 13.54 3.63 1.75
CA SER A 51 12.44 4.52 1.39
C SER A 51 11.11 3.77 1.35
N ALA A 52 11.10 2.54 0.84
CA ALA A 52 9.91 1.69 0.87
C ALA A 52 9.48 1.36 2.29
N ARG A 53 10.43 1.01 3.17
CA ARG A 53 10.19 0.71 4.59
C ARG A 53 9.67 1.94 5.34
N VAL A 54 10.29 3.10 5.13
CA VAL A 54 9.83 4.36 5.72
C VAL A 54 8.45 4.73 5.19
N ALA A 55 8.18 4.56 3.89
CA ALA A 55 6.85 4.81 3.33
C ALA A 55 5.79 3.86 3.91
N LEU A 56 6.12 2.57 4.10
CA LEU A 56 5.24 1.61 4.77
C LEU A 56 4.92 2.07 6.19
N LEU A 57 5.92 2.40 7.01
CA LEU A 57 5.70 2.78 8.40
C LEU A 57 5.02 4.15 8.56
N ASP A 58 5.33 5.09 7.68
CA ASP A 58 4.84 6.47 7.82
C ASP A 58 3.51 6.69 7.08
N VAL A 59 3.24 5.98 5.98
CA VAL A 59 2.07 6.25 5.13
C VAL A 59 0.98 5.20 5.31
N ASN A 60 1.29 3.97 5.70
CA ASN A 60 0.26 2.95 5.90
C ASN A 60 -0.79 3.38 6.94
N GLY A 61 -2.07 3.16 6.66
CA GLY A 61 -3.20 3.59 7.48
C GLY A 61 -3.56 5.08 7.40
N LYS A 62 -2.73 5.93 6.78
CA LYS A 62 -3.06 7.36 6.60
C LYS A 62 -4.19 7.56 5.59
N PRO A 63 -4.97 8.66 5.70
CA PRO A 63 -6.04 8.95 4.76
C PRO A 63 -5.48 9.17 3.37
N PHE A 64 -6.14 8.63 2.35
CA PHE A 64 -5.72 8.87 0.98
C PHE A 64 -6.11 10.31 0.59
N PRO A 65 -5.16 11.15 0.17
CA PRO A 65 -5.40 12.54 -0.13
C PRO A 65 -6.28 12.65 -1.37
N ASN A 66 -7.17 13.64 -1.38
CA ASN A 66 -8.14 13.89 -2.45
C ASN A 66 -9.18 12.79 -2.68
N ASP A 67 -9.28 11.78 -1.79
CA ASP A 67 -10.37 10.81 -1.86
C ASP A 67 -11.72 11.50 -1.57
N PRO A 68 -12.67 11.54 -2.53
CA PRO A 68 -13.96 12.21 -2.34
C PRO A 68 -14.82 11.54 -1.26
N SER A 69 -14.53 10.28 -0.92
CA SER A 69 -15.26 9.56 0.12
C SER A 69 -14.71 9.80 1.54
N GLY A 70 -13.47 10.31 1.67
CA GLY A 70 -12.74 10.47 2.93
C GLY A 70 -12.49 9.16 3.70
N ARG A 71 -12.82 8.01 3.11
CA ARG A 71 -12.76 6.69 3.76
C ARG A 71 -11.55 5.88 3.30
N ALA A 72 -10.99 6.20 2.14
CA ALA A 72 -9.86 5.45 1.63
C ALA A 72 -8.61 5.72 2.49
N ARG A 73 -7.89 4.64 2.82
CA ARG A 73 -6.61 4.69 3.54
C ARG A 73 -5.53 4.05 2.68
N PHE A 74 -4.28 4.42 2.90
CA PHE A 74 -3.18 3.66 2.34
C PHE A 74 -3.14 2.27 2.98
N ASN A 75 -3.24 1.24 2.16
CA ASN A 75 -3.05 -0.16 2.56
C ASN A 75 -1.78 -0.67 1.87
N LEU A 76 -0.66 -0.54 2.56
CA LEU A 76 0.67 -0.88 2.07
C LEU A 76 1.14 -2.21 2.69
N ALA A 77 1.76 -3.03 1.86
CA ALA A 77 2.40 -4.27 2.27
C ALA A 77 3.68 -4.45 1.44
N PHE A 78 4.68 -5.11 2.02
CA PHE A 78 5.85 -5.52 1.25
C PHE A 78 5.43 -6.48 0.14
N ALA A 79 6.00 -6.29 -1.04
CA ALA A 79 5.77 -7.19 -2.15
C ALA A 79 6.66 -8.43 -1.99
N ASN A 80 6.06 -9.62 -2.06
CA ASN A 80 6.84 -10.85 -2.02
C ASN A 80 7.72 -10.92 -3.27
N SER A 81 9.03 -11.02 -3.06
CA SER A 81 9.98 -11.15 -4.16
C SER A 81 9.96 -12.60 -4.66
N PRO A 82 9.61 -12.87 -5.93
CA PRO A 82 9.62 -14.23 -6.48
C PRO A 82 11.02 -14.84 -6.54
N HIS A 83 12.07 -14.03 -6.35
CA HIS A 83 13.48 -14.47 -6.34
C HIS A 83 13.99 -14.77 -4.93
N GLN A 84 13.24 -14.39 -3.88
CA GLN A 84 13.65 -14.59 -2.51
C GLN A 84 13.00 -15.88 -1.99
N MET A 85 13.78 -16.96 -1.91
CA MET A 85 13.36 -18.23 -1.29
C MET A 85 13.31 -18.14 0.24
N SER A 86 12.85 -17.01 0.81
CA SER A 86 12.58 -16.92 2.24
C SER A 86 11.20 -17.51 2.50
N VAL A 87 11.14 -18.55 3.33
CA VAL A 87 9.86 -19.07 3.83
C VAL A 87 9.25 -17.99 4.72
N GLU A 88 8.17 -17.37 4.24
CA GLU A 88 7.39 -16.41 5.01
C GLU A 88 6.25 -17.14 5.73
N TYR A 89 6.07 -16.84 7.01
CA TYR A 89 4.99 -17.39 7.83
C TYR A 89 3.97 -16.30 8.11
N ASN A 90 2.70 -16.57 7.81
CA ASN A 90 1.61 -15.66 8.14
C ASN A 90 1.08 -15.99 9.55
N LEU A 91 1.05 -15.00 10.43
CA LEU A 91 0.47 -15.12 11.77
C LEU A 91 -0.85 -14.35 11.83
N PHE A 92 -1.91 -15.04 12.24
CA PHE A 92 -3.19 -14.40 12.52
C PHE A 92 -3.24 -13.97 13.99
N VAL A 93 -3.20 -12.67 14.22
CA VAL A 93 -3.33 -12.07 15.55
C VAL A 93 -4.78 -11.62 15.73
N ASN A 94 -5.44 -12.15 16.75
CA ASN A 94 -6.75 -11.68 17.21
C ASN A 94 -6.58 -10.96 18.55
N ASN A 95 -7.57 -10.13 18.91
CA ASN A 95 -7.63 -9.42 20.20
C ASN A 95 -6.63 -8.25 20.36
N LEU A 96 -6.31 -7.57 19.26
CA LEU A 96 -5.63 -6.26 19.31
C LEU A 96 -6.62 -5.20 19.80
N SER A 97 -6.15 -4.29 20.67
CA SER A 97 -6.94 -3.12 21.07
C SER A 97 -7.24 -2.28 19.81
N PRO A 98 -8.43 -1.69 19.68
CA PRO A 98 -8.74 -0.81 18.55
C PRO A 98 -7.80 0.40 18.43
N ASP A 99 -7.07 0.73 19.50
CA ASP A 99 -6.08 1.81 19.54
C ASP A 99 -4.68 1.39 19.04
N VAL A 100 -4.45 0.10 18.75
CA VAL A 100 -3.16 -0.39 18.26
C VAL A 100 -3.14 -0.27 16.73
N ASP A 101 -2.27 0.61 16.23
CA ASP A 101 -1.98 0.76 14.81
C ASP A 101 -0.82 -0.15 14.36
N ASP A 102 -0.71 -0.38 13.05
CA ASP A 102 0.33 -1.23 12.46
C ASP A 102 1.76 -0.78 12.80
N VAL A 103 1.98 0.52 13.02
CA VAL A 103 3.30 1.08 13.40
C VAL A 103 3.65 0.66 14.82
N SER A 104 2.68 0.73 15.72
CA SER A 104 2.84 0.28 17.10
C SER A 104 2.99 -1.25 17.22
N LEU A 105 2.44 -2.03 16.27
CA LEU A 105 2.61 -3.47 16.18
C LEU A 105 3.98 -3.91 15.64
N PHE A 106 4.64 -3.06 14.84
CA PHE A 106 5.90 -3.39 14.16
C PHE A 106 7.15 -3.33 15.06
N ARG A 107 7.01 -2.89 16.32
CA ARG A 107 8.15 -2.57 17.19
C ARG A 107 8.73 -3.75 17.97
#